data_AF-A0A7C2GPV9-F1
#
_entry.id   AF-A0A7C2GPV9-F1
#
_cell.length_a   1.000
_cell.length_b   1.000
_cell.length_c   1.000
_cell.angle_alpha   90.00
_cell.angle_beta   90.00
_cell.angle_gamma   90.00
#
_symmetry.space_group_name_H-M   'P 1'
#
loop_
_entity.id
_entity.type
_entity.pdbx_description
1 polymer ?
#
loop_
_entity_poly.entity_id
_entity_poly.type
_entity_poly.pdbx_seq_one_letter_code
_entity_poly.pdbx_strand_id
1 'polypeptide(L)'
;MNFANFAMRRKMKKNQSKRPLTFFFLCLFVAIFFNGSFLFPDESKNRPGGYLFMIGGGHRPRSLMEKFVSLASRTGPPRVIILTMASSVPEETGPALVKEFKELGVEKVDYYHFSREEALKPETSSFLEGATGIFFSGGDQSRLTAAILDTPFHEKLLDLYYQGAVIGGTSAGAAVMSEIMITGEEKRKVEEGQEWTTIEIENIITSRGLGFIKEAIVDQHFLRRRRQNRLFSLILENPGLIGLGIDESTAVLARPDGKLEILGESQVMIIDARQALVIKDEKGKLGGLNIKLHLLLAGSTFDLKTGKVATTLKPGVK
;
A
#
# COMPACT_ATOMS: atom_id res chain seq x y z
N MET A 1 27.24 -48.77 -59.77
CA MET A 1 27.52 -50.20 -59.53
C MET A 1 26.96 -50.60 -58.17
N ASN A 2 25.99 -51.51 -58.19
CA ASN A 2 25.49 -52.45 -57.18
C ASN A 2 25.13 -51.98 -55.75
N PHE A 3 23.84 -52.00 -55.35
CA PHE A 3 23.01 -53.16 -54.90
C PHE A 3 23.55 -53.73 -53.56
N ALA A 4 22.82 -54.00 -52.48
CA ALA A 4 21.39 -54.28 -52.22
C ALA A 4 21.08 -54.00 -50.72
N ASN A 5 19.91 -53.52 -50.29
CA ASN A 5 18.64 -54.23 -50.08
C ASN A 5 18.74 -55.62 -49.41
N PHE A 6 18.28 -55.74 -48.16
CA PHE A 6 17.36 -56.82 -47.81
C PHE A 6 16.42 -56.43 -46.66
N ALA A 7 15.16 -56.79 -46.84
CA ALA A 7 14.02 -56.43 -46.03
C ALA A 7 13.42 -57.65 -45.30
N MET A 8 12.50 -57.33 -44.38
CA MET A 8 11.29 -58.10 -44.06
C MET A 8 11.31 -59.31 -43.10
N ARG A 9 10.66 -59.06 -41.95
CA ARG A 9 9.39 -59.65 -41.45
C ARG A 9 9.36 -61.07 -40.81
N ARG A 10 8.58 -61.07 -39.71
CA ARG A 10 7.73 -62.13 -39.10
C ARG A 10 8.51 -63.14 -38.24
N LYS A 11 8.09 -63.50 -37.02
CA LYS A 11 6.73 -63.89 -36.59
C LYS A 11 6.66 -63.92 -35.05
N MET A 12 5.50 -63.59 -34.48
CA MET A 12 5.13 -63.88 -33.09
C MET A 12 5.01 -65.38 -32.82
N LYS A 13 5.39 -65.84 -31.61
CA LYS A 13 4.58 -66.77 -30.79
C LYS A 13 5.03 -66.80 -29.31
N LYS A 14 4.01 -67.02 -28.47
CA LYS A 14 3.83 -66.89 -27.01
C LYS A 14 4.61 -67.88 -26.10
N ASN A 15 4.67 -67.45 -24.83
CA ASN A 15 4.70 -68.22 -23.56
C ASN A 15 6.04 -68.91 -23.18
N GLN A 16 6.52 -68.93 -21.93
CA GLN A 16 5.87 -68.79 -20.63
C GLN A 16 6.90 -68.54 -19.51
N SER A 17 6.45 -67.85 -18.45
CA SER A 17 6.89 -67.86 -17.05
C SER A 17 8.36 -67.63 -16.69
N LYS A 18 8.60 -66.53 -15.94
CA LYS A 18 9.21 -66.54 -14.60
C LYS A 18 9.10 -65.13 -14.01
N ARG A 19 8.33 -64.97 -12.93
CA ARG A 19 8.31 -63.74 -12.10
C ARG A 19 9.56 -63.73 -11.23
N PRO A 20 10.12 -62.56 -10.92
CA PRO A 20 10.65 -62.35 -9.59
C PRO A 20 10.02 -61.12 -8.92
N LEU A 21 9.37 -61.41 -7.79
CA LEU A 21 9.38 -60.68 -6.52
C LEU A 21 9.65 -59.15 -6.58
N THR A 22 8.57 -58.39 -6.53
CA THR A 22 8.56 -56.98 -6.12
C THR A 22 8.98 -56.88 -4.66
N PHE A 23 10.14 -56.29 -4.38
CA PHE A 23 10.56 -55.88 -3.04
C PHE A 23 9.76 -54.63 -2.63
N PHE A 24 8.81 -54.80 -1.71
CA PHE A 24 8.12 -53.70 -1.04
C PHE A 24 9.04 -53.20 0.09
N PHE A 25 9.69 -52.05 -0.09
CA PHE A 25 10.35 -51.35 1.01
C PHE A 25 9.28 -50.61 1.82
N LEU A 26 8.85 -51.22 2.93
CA LEU A 26 7.99 -50.58 3.91
C LEU A 26 8.87 -49.65 4.77
N CYS A 27 8.97 -48.37 4.41
CA CYS A 27 9.56 -47.36 5.28
C CYS A 27 8.60 -47.09 6.44
N LEU A 28 8.89 -47.68 7.60
CA LEU A 28 8.20 -47.42 8.86
C LEU A 28 8.60 -46.02 9.36
N PHE A 29 7.82 -44.99 9.04
CA PHE A 29 7.96 -43.68 9.69
C PHE A 29 7.39 -43.79 11.12
N VAL A 30 8.27 -43.89 12.10
CA VAL A 30 7.92 -43.69 13.50
C VAL A 30 7.65 -42.19 13.69
N ALA A 31 6.38 -41.82 13.79
CA ALA A 31 5.97 -40.48 14.18
C ALA A 31 6.30 -40.28 15.67
N ILE A 32 7.43 -39.63 15.95
CA ILE A 32 7.72 -39.10 17.28
C ILE A 32 6.81 -37.88 17.45
N PHE A 33 5.72 -38.05 18.22
CA PHE A 33 4.89 -36.94 18.67
C PHE A 33 5.71 -36.09 19.65
N PHE A 34 6.39 -35.08 19.13
CA PHE A 34 6.88 -33.98 19.94
C PHE A 34 5.67 -33.14 20.33
N ASN A 35 5.16 -33.33 21.55
CA ASN A 35 4.24 -32.40 22.22
C ASN A 35 5.03 -31.14 22.64
N GLY A 36 5.63 -30.47 21.65
CA GLY A 36 6.04 -29.08 21.79
C GLY A 36 4.87 -28.24 21.33
N SER A 37 4.21 -27.56 22.26
CA SER A 37 3.34 -26.43 21.95
C SER A 37 4.21 -25.42 21.20
N PHE A 38 4.20 -25.49 19.87
CA PHE A 38 4.67 -24.38 19.04
C PHE A 38 3.72 -23.23 19.36
N LEU A 39 4.17 -22.36 20.26
CA LEU A 39 3.64 -21.02 20.38
C LEU A 39 3.94 -20.36 19.04
N PHE A 40 3.00 -20.49 18.09
CA PHE A 40 2.95 -19.56 16.99
C PHE A 40 2.85 -18.17 17.63
N PRO A 41 3.77 -17.24 17.34
CA PRO A 41 3.61 -15.88 17.80
C PRO A 41 2.24 -15.40 17.34
N ASP A 42 1.48 -14.84 18.29
CA ASP A 42 0.14 -14.35 18.06
C ASP A 42 0.18 -13.25 16.97
N GLU A 43 -0.21 -13.60 15.73
CA GLU A 43 -0.28 -12.67 14.60
C GLU A 43 -1.15 -11.43 14.91
N SER A 44 -2.02 -11.50 15.94
CA SER A 44 -2.86 -10.36 16.33
C SER A 44 -2.09 -9.27 17.07
N LYS A 45 -0.89 -9.54 17.62
CA LYS A 45 -0.09 -8.54 18.35
C LYS A 45 0.66 -7.56 17.46
N ASN A 46 0.74 -7.81 16.16
CA ASN A 46 1.49 -6.99 15.20
C ASN A 46 0.59 -6.23 14.21
N ARG A 47 -0.73 -6.18 14.44
CA ARG A 47 -1.66 -5.44 13.58
C ARG A 47 -2.08 -4.14 14.27
N PRO A 48 -2.08 -3.01 13.56
CA PRO A 48 -2.51 -1.74 14.13
C PRO A 48 -4.00 -1.79 14.46
N GLY A 49 -4.38 -1.26 15.63
CA GLY A 49 -5.79 -1.11 16.03
C GLY A 49 -6.51 0.04 15.32
N GLY A 50 -5.75 0.95 14.68
CA GLY A 50 -6.23 2.17 14.06
C GLY A 50 -6.51 2.07 12.57
N TYR A 51 -6.87 3.22 11.99
CA TYR A 51 -7.25 3.34 10.58
C TYR A 51 -6.28 4.25 9.83
N LEU A 52 -5.97 3.93 8.58
CA LEU A 52 -5.31 4.88 7.68
C LEU A 52 -6.31 5.43 6.69
N PHE A 53 -6.33 6.76 6.53
CA PHE A 53 -7.26 7.45 5.66
C PHE A 53 -6.48 8.24 4.60
N MET A 54 -6.16 7.57 3.49
CA MET A 54 -5.29 8.10 2.44
C MET A 54 -6.13 8.76 1.35
N ILE A 55 -6.08 10.09 1.23
CA ILE A 55 -6.84 10.86 0.23
C ILE A 55 -5.92 11.26 -0.94
N GLY A 56 -6.35 10.97 -2.17
CA GLY A 56 -5.54 11.21 -3.38
C GLY A 56 -5.27 12.68 -3.70
N GLY A 57 -5.89 13.63 -3.02
CA GLY A 57 -5.67 15.07 -3.21
C GLY A 57 -6.81 15.75 -3.97
N GLY A 58 -6.56 16.98 -4.41
CA GLY A 58 -7.57 17.82 -5.06
C GLY A 58 -8.63 18.31 -4.06
N HIS A 59 -9.84 18.54 -4.56
CA HIS A 59 -10.98 18.82 -3.70
C HIS A 59 -11.29 17.61 -2.80
N ARG A 60 -11.58 17.85 -1.52
CA ARG A 60 -11.99 16.81 -0.58
C ARG A 60 -13.50 16.91 -0.38
N PRO A 61 -14.30 15.95 -0.90
CA PRO A 61 -15.74 15.93 -0.66
C PRO A 61 -16.02 15.90 0.84
N ARG A 62 -17.04 16.64 1.26
CA ARG A 62 -17.46 16.71 2.67
C ARG A 62 -17.67 15.32 3.28
N SER A 63 -18.23 14.39 2.52
CA SER A 63 -18.47 13.00 2.93
C SER A 63 -17.19 12.24 3.32
N LEU A 64 -16.05 12.52 2.69
CA LEU A 64 -14.76 11.92 3.09
C LEU A 64 -14.30 12.45 4.43
N MET A 65 -14.44 13.75 4.66
CA MET A 65 -14.01 14.39 5.89
C MET A 65 -14.93 14.00 7.06
N GLU A 66 -16.24 13.92 6.83
CA GLU A 66 -17.20 13.35 7.79
C GLU A 66 -16.87 11.90 8.14
N LYS A 67 -16.46 11.08 7.16
CA LYS A 67 -16.01 9.71 7.43
C LYS A 67 -14.74 9.68 8.29
N PHE A 68 -13.76 10.55 8.03
CA PHE A 68 -12.58 10.68 8.88
C PHE A 68 -12.97 11.06 10.32
N VAL A 69 -13.82 12.07 10.49
CA VAL A 69 -14.30 12.50 11.82
C VAL A 69 -15.04 11.35 12.52
N SER A 70 -15.91 10.63 11.82
CA SER A 70 -16.61 9.45 12.36
C SER A 70 -15.63 8.40 12.88
N LEU A 71 -14.50 8.17 12.20
CA LEU A 71 -13.45 7.26 12.67
C LEU A 71 -12.72 7.81 13.90
N ALA A 72 -12.42 9.11 13.92
CA ALA A 72 -11.78 9.76 15.06
C ALA A 72 -12.68 9.77 16.32
N SER A 73 -14.00 9.70 16.15
CA SER A 73 -14.98 9.74 17.24
C SER A 73 -15.36 8.37 17.82
N ARG A 74 -14.75 7.28 17.35
CA ARG A 74 -15.14 5.91 17.72
C ARG A 74 -15.09 5.60 19.22
N THR A 75 -14.18 6.26 19.93
CA THR A 75 -13.91 6.02 21.36
C THR A 75 -14.39 7.15 22.26
N GLY A 76 -15.05 8.18 21.70
CA GLY A 76 -15.52 9.36 22.41
C GLY A 76 -15.43 10.63 21.56
N PRO A 77 -15.61 11.81 22.17
CA PRO A 77 -15.42 13.09 21.48
C PRO A 77 -14.03 13.17 20.82
N PRO A 78 -13.95 13.49 19.51
CA PRO A 78 -12.69 13.47 18.80
C PRO A 78 -11.76 14.61 19.23
N ARG A 79 -10.47 14.31 19.32
CA ARG A 79 -9.41 15.33 19.32
C ARG A 79 -8.57 15.14 18.06
N VAL A 80 -8.60 16.13 17.18
CA VAL A 80 -7.92 16.09 15.89
C VAL A 80 -6.69 16.98 15.90
N ILE A 81 -5.57 16.44 15.46
CA ILE A 81 -4.32 17.17 15.27
C ILE A 81 -3.97 17.25 13.81
N ILE A 82 -3.79 18.47 13.31
CA ILE A 82 -3.41 18.75 11.93
C ILE A 82 -1.91 19.03 11.88
N LEU A 83 -1.20 18.37 10.96
CA LEU A 83 0.23 18.54 10.77
C LEU A 83 0.51 19.13 9.39
N THR A 84 1.10 20.31 9.36
CA THR A 84 1.20 21.14 8.13
C THR A 84 2.60 21.19 7.52
N MET A 85 3.52 20.32 7.94
CA MET A 85 4.93 20.35 7.50
C MET A 85 5.12 20.21 6.00
N ALA A 86 4.17 19.58 5.29
CA ALA A 86 4.17 19.53 3.83
C ALA A 86 3.89 20.89 3.17
N SER A 87 3.10 21.76 3.81
CA SER A 87 2.61 23.00 3.20
C SER A 87 3.69 24.08 3.13
N SER A 88 3.74 24.83 2.03
CA SER A 88 4.52 26.07 1.90
C SER A 88 3.89 27.27 2.61
N VAL A 89 2.60 27.19 2.95
CA VAL A 89 1.83 28.25 3.61
C VAL A 89 1.08 27.67 4.83
N PRO A 90 1.80 27.21 5.86
CA PRO A 90 1.20 26.53 7.01
C PRO A 90 0.24 27.43 7.81
N GLU A 91 0.49 28.74 7.87
CA GLU A 91 -0.36 29.72 8.57
C GLU A 91 -1.68 30.02 7.85
N GLU A 92 -1.82 29.61 6.59
CA GLU A 92 -3.10 29.61 5.89
C GLU A 92 -3.75 28.23 5.92
N THR A 93 -2.95 27.19 5.65
CA THR A 93 -3.40 25.80 5.55
C THR A 93 -3.95 25.27 6.88
N GLY A 94 -3.24 25.54 7.98
CA GLY A 94 -3.60 25.09 9.32
C GLY A 94 -4.95 25.65 9.77
N PRO A 95 -5.12 26.99 9.85
CA PRO A 95 -6.40 27.60 10.23
C PRO A 95 -7.56 27.21 9.32
N ALA A 96 -7.34 27.06 8.01
CA ALA A 96 -8.39 26.59 7.09
C ALA A 96 -8.85 25.16 7.41
N LEU A 97 -7.93 24.23 7.68
CA LEU A 97 -8.25 22.86 8.08
C LEU A 97 -8.91 22.82 9.47
N VAL A 98 -8.45 23.64 10.43
CA VAL A 98 -9.09 23.76 11.75
C VAL A 98 -10.54 24.19 11.59
N LYS A 99 -10.80 25.21 10.77
CA LYS A 99 -12.15 25.68 10.48
C LYS A 99 -13.00 24.57 9.86
N GLU A 100 -12.47 23.86 8.85
CA GLU A 100 -13.15 22.73 8.21
C GLU A 100 -13.57 21.66 9.23
N PHE A 101 -12.66 21.22 10.10
CA PHE A 101 -12.98 20.21 11.12
C PHE A 101 -13.96 20.71 12.19
N LYS A 102 -13.90 21.99 12.57
CA LYS A 102 -14.88 22.60 13.48
C LYS A 102 -16.28 22.65 12.87
N GLU A 103 -16.39 22.97 11.59
CA GLU A 103 -17.66 22.96 10.84
C GLU A 103 -18.26 21.53 10.72
N LEU A 104 -17.43 20.50 10.87
CA LEU A 104 -17.83 19.10 10.95
C LEU A 104 -18.14 18.62 12.38
N GLY A 105 -18.12 19.52 13.37
CA GLY A 105 -18.50 19.22 14.75
C GLY A 105 -17.37 18.72 15.64
N VAL A 106 -16.10 18.85 15.24
CA VAL A 106 -14.96 18.55 16.11
C VAL A 106 -14.67 19.75 17.00
N GLU A 107 -14.86 19.62 18.32
CA GLU A 107 -14.62 20.71 19.27
C GLU A 107 -13.12 20.98 19.49
N LYS A 108 -12.33 19.91 19.61
CA LYS A 108 -10.89 19.96 19.89
C LYS A 108 -10.08 19.71 18.62
N VAL A 109 -9.67 20.80 17.98
CA VAL A 109 -8.82 20.77 16.78
C VAL A 109 -7.67 21.74 16.96
N ASP A 110 -6.45 21.22 16.88
CA ASP A 110 -5.23 22.02 16.89
C ASP A 110 -4.42 21.73 15.62
N TYR A 111 -3.63 22.70 15.16
CA TYR A 111 -2.65 22.46 14.11
C TYR A 111 -1.25 22.78 14.63
N TYR A 112 -0.26 22.05 14.12
CA TYR A 112 1.14 22.30 14.44
C TYR A 112 1.98 22.32 13.16
N HIS A 113 2.97 23.20 13.19
CA HIS A 113 4.06 23.30 12.23
C HIS A 113 5.36 23.45 13.02
N PHE A 114 6.32 22.56 12.80
CA PHE A 114 7.58 22.57 13.54
C PHE A 114 8.72 22.01 12.69
N SER A 115 9.94 22.35 13.08
CA SER A 115 11.18 21.86 12.46
C SER A 115 11.55 20.46 12.96
N ARG A 116 12.56 19.84 12.31
CA ARG A 116 13.11 18.56 12.77
C ARG A 116 13.70 18.67 14.18
N GLU A 117 14.40 19.77 14.47
CA GLU A 117 15.03 20.03 15.76
C GLU A 117 13.99 20.09 16.88
N GLU A 118 12.80 20.61 16.58
CA GLU A 118 11.66 20.59 17.50
C GLU A 118 11.04 19.19 17.61
N ALA A 119 10.88 18.46 16.51
CA ALA A 119 10.36 17.09 16.51
C ALA A 119 11.24 16.11 17.31
N LEU A 120 12.56 16.36 17.38
CA LEU A 120 13.52 15.59 18.17
C LEU A 120 13.38 15.80 19.70
N LYS A 121 12.72 16.87 20.13
CA LYS A 121 12.45 17.14 21.54
C LYS A 121 11.28 16.26 22.01
N PRO A 122 11.46 15.40 23.03
CA PRO A 122 10.38 14.52 23.51
C PRO A 122 9.11 15.29 23.90
N GLU A 123 9.25 16.53 24.39
CA GLU A 123 8.15 17.37 24.83
C GLU A 123 7.18 17.73 23.70
N THR A 124 7.65 17.82 22.45
CA THR A 124 6.81 18.08 21.26
C THR A 124 5.76 16.99 21.08
N SER A 125 6.05 15.76 21.53
CA SER A 125 5.09 14.64 21.45
C SER A 125 3.90 14.81 22.39
N SER A 126 3.97 15.70 23.39
CA SER A 126 2.82 16.02 24.26
C SER A 126 1.64 16.61 23.48
N PHE A 127 1.89 17.22 22.33
CA PHE A 127 0.84 17.73 21.44
C PHE A 127 -0.12 16.65 20.96
N LEU A 128 0.33 15.39 20.97
CA LEU A 128 -0.41 14.21 20.55
C LEU A 128 -1.23 13.58 21.68
N GLU A 129 -1.12 14.08 22.91
CA GLU A 129 -1.87 13.54 24.05
C GLU A 129 -3.38 13.60 23.82
N GLY A 130 -4.04 12.45 24.03
CA GLY A 130 -5.48 12.29 23.82
C GLY A 130 -5.95 12.46 22.37
N ALA A 131 -5.04 12.58 21.39
CA ALA A 131 -5.43 12.66 19.98
C ALA A 131 -6.02 11.34 19.51
N THR A 132 -7.19 11.40 18.87
CA THR A 132 -7.85 10.24 18.25
C THR A 132 -7.85 10.31 16.72
N GLY A 133 -7.53 11.48 16.16
CA GLY A 133 -7.34 11.69 14.74
C GLY A 133 -6.10 12.54 14.47
N ILE A 134 -5.24 12.09 13.55
CA ILE A 134 -4.13 12.87 13.00
C ILE A 134 -4.42 13.14 11.53
N PHE A 135 -4.21 14.37 11.06
CA PHE A 135 -4.42 14.73 9.67
C PHE A 135 -3.20 15.46 9.07
N PHE A 136 -2.54 14.84 8.11
CA PHE A 136 -1.44 15.44 7.35
C PHE A 136 -1.96 16.28 6.19
N SER A 137 -1.55 17.55 6.12
CA SER A 137 -1.90 18.40 4.99
C SER A 137 -1.22 17.96 3.69
N GLY A 138 -1.68 18.51 2.56
CA GLY A 138 -0.97 18.43 1.29
C GLY A 138 0.25 19.36 1.24
N GLY A 139 0.99 19.29 0.12
CA GLY A 139 2.20 20.07 -0.14
C GLY A 139 3.32 19.18 -0.66
N ASP A 140 4.49 19.25 -0.03
CA ASP A 140 5.66 18.43 -0.34
C ASP A 140 5.90 17.35 0.74
N GLN A 141 5.79 16.10 0.33
CA GLN A 141 5.99 14.94 1.19
C GLN A 141 7.42 14.83 1.73
N SER A 142 8.42 15.29 0.97
CA SER A 142 9.83 15.29 1.40
C SER A 142 10.05 16.23 2.59
N ARG A 143 9.42 17.42 2.57
CA ARG A 143 9.45 18.37 3.70
C ARG A 143 8.82 17.79 4.95
N LEU A 144 7.68 17.12 4.81
CA LEU A 144 7.01 16.45 5.92
C LEU A 144 7.89 15.36 6.53
N THR A 145 8.44 14.46 5.72
CA THR A 145 9.31 13.40 6.23
C THR A 145 10.61 13.93 6.81
N ALA A 146 11.20 14.98 6.23
CA ALA A 146 12.42 15.58 6.77
C ALA A 146 12.22 16.09 8.21
N ALA A 147 11.05 16.68 8.49
CA ALA A 147 10.70 17.15 9.83
C ALA A 147 10.42 16.01 10.81
N ILE A 148 9.65 14.99 10.40
CA ILE A 148 9.06 14.02 11.35
C ILE A 148 9.85 12.70 11.43
N LEU A 149 10.35 12.17 10.31
CA LEU A 149 10.86 10.79 10.24
C LEU A 149 11.99 10.53 11.25
N ASP A 150 11.95 9.37 11.91
CA ASP A 150 12.91 8.93 12.95
C ASP A 150 13.09 9.93 14.09
N THR A 151 11.99 10.54 14.54
CA THR A 151 11.96 11.38 15.74
C THR A 151 11.06 10.75 16.81
N PRO A 152 11.17 11.14 18.08
CA PRO A 152 10.22 10.72 19.12
C PRO A 152 8.76 11.04 18.74
N PHE A 153 8.54 12.15 18.00
CA PHE A 153 7.21 12.48 17.49
C PHE A 153 6.68 11.43 16.49
N HIS A 154 7.55 10.91 15.61
CA HIS A 154 7.19 9.84 14.68
C HIS A 154 6.82 8.55 15.40
N GLU A 155 7.63 8.14 16.37
CA GLU A 155 7.34 6.96 17.20
C GLU A 155 5.98 7.10 17.90
N LYS A 156 5.68 8.28 18.46
CA LYS A 156 4.39 8.54 19.10
C LYS A 156 3.21 8.49 18.13
N LEU A 157 3.38 8.93 16.88
CA LEU A 157 2.35 8.81 15.86
C LEU A 157 2.05 7.34 15.52
N LEU A 158 3.10 6.50 15.42
CA LEU A 158 2.95 5.07 15.23
C LEU A 158 2.21 4.45 16.42
N ASP A 159 2.58 4.79 17.67
CA ASP A 159 1.88 4.32 18.85
C ASP A 159 0.38 4.65 18.81
N LEU A 160 0.02 5.89 18.48
CA LEU A 160 -1.38 6.28 18.36
C LEU A 160 -2.13 5.44 17.31
N TYR A 161 -1.50 5.20 16.16
CA TYR A 161 -2.06 4.33 15.13
C TYR A 161 -2.28 2.90 15.64
N TYR A 162 -1.31 2.32 16.34
CA TYR A 162 -1.45 0.99 16.93
C TYR A 162 -2.52 0.95 18.04
N GLN A 163 -2.70 2.05 18.78
CA GLN A 163 -3.68 2.20 19.86
C GLN A 163 -5.11 2.51 19.38
N GLY A 164 -5.34 2.68 18.07
CA GLY A 164 -6.69 2.82 17.53
C GLY A 164 -7.04 4.17 16.92
N ALA A 165 -6.11 5.14 16.89
CA ALA A 165 -6.34 6.43 16.25
C ALA A 165 -6.50 6.29 14.72
N VAL A 166 -7.20 7.23 14.11
CA VAL A 166 -7.19 7.38 12.65
C VAL A 166 -6.05 8.30 12.23
N ILE A 167 -5.19 7.84 11.33
CA ILE A 167 -4.14 8.64 10.71
C ILE A 167 -4.56 8.92 9.27
N GLY A 168 -4.84 10.19 8.98
CA GLY A 168 -5.35 10.64 7.69
C GLY A 168 -4.39 11.61 7.02
N GLY A 169 -4.52 11.77 5.71
CA GLY A 169 -3.72 12.73 4.98
C GLY A 169 -4.14 12.85 3.53
N THR A 170 -3.82 13.98 2.92
CA THR A 170 -4.18 14.27 1.53
C THR A 170 -2.98 14.62 0.68
N SER A 171 -2.94 14.13 -0.57
CA SER A 171 -1.82 14.36 -1.49
C SER A 171 -0.50 13.90 -0.84
N ALA A 172 0.46 14.79 -0.59
CA ALA A 172 1.68 14.51 0.16
C ALA A 172 1.40 13.75 1.48
N GLY A 173 0.38 14.14 2.25
CA GLY A 173 -0.01 13.46 3.48
C GLY A 173 -0.44 12.00 3.31
N ALA A 174 -0.90 11.60 2.12
CA ALA A 174 -1.18 10.20 1.80
C ALA A 174 0.11 9.46 1.38
N ALA A 175 0.98 10.10 0.60
CA ALA A 175 2.23 9.50 0.14
C ALA A 175 3.18 9.15 1.29
N VAL A 176 3.25 9.98 2.34
CA VAL A 176 4.11 9.73 3.51
C VAL A 176 3.68 8.52 4.32
N MET A 177 2.48 7.97 4.10
CA MET A 177 2.01 6.83 4.89
C MET A 177 2.68 5.52 4.51
N SER A 178 3.14 5.36 3.26
CA SER A 178 3.87 4.16 2.84
C SER A 178 5.33 4.20 3.29
N GLU A 179 5.92 3.04 3.59
CA GLU A 179 7.35 2.96 3.97
C GLU A 179 8.26 3.32 2.80
N ILE A 180 7.94 2.86 1.58
CA ILE A 180 8.53 3.36 0.34
C ILE A 180 7.67 4.52 -0.16
N MET A 181 8.23 5.72 -0.17
CA MET A 181 7.55 6.95 -0.56
C MET A 181 8.09 7.48 -1.89
N ILE A 182 7.18 7.82 -2.81
CA ILE A 182 7.50 8.44 -4.10
C ILE A 182 7.83 9.93 -3.87
N THR A 183 9.04 10.39 -4.20
CA THR A 183 9.40 11.82 -4.07
C THR A 183 8.75 12.67 -5.17
N GLY A 184 8.47 12.04 -6.32
CA GLY A 184 7.93 12.71 -7.50
C GLY A 184 8.99 13.06 -8.54
N GLU A 185 10.24 12.70 -8.29
CA GLU A 185 11.36 12.94 -9.20
C GLU A 185 11.71 11.69 -10.02
N GLU A 186 12.05 11.93 -11.29
CA GLU A 186 12.56 10.91 -12.21
C GLU A 186 14.09 10.92 -12.14
N LYS A 187 14.71 9.76 -11.92
CA LYS A 187 16.18 9.62 -11.82
C LYS A 187 16.83 9.89 -13.17
N ARG A 188 16.18 9.49 -14.27
CA ARG A 188 16.70 9.68 -15.62
C ARG A 188 16.46 11.12 -16.05
N LYS A 189 17.49 11.70 -16.67
CA LYS A 189 17.34 12.96 -17.38
C LYS A 189 16.63 12.71 -18.70
N VAL A 190 15.47 13.29 -18.86
CA VAL A 190 14.65 13.24 -20.07
C VAL A 190 14.42 14.65 -20.56
N GLU A 191 14.08 14.79 -21.83
CA GLU A 191 13.64 16.08 -22.39
C GLU A 191 12.32 16.50 -21.72
N GLU A 192 12.13 17.79 -21.58
CA GLU A 192 10.89 18.36 -21.02
C GLU A 192 9.67 17.83 -21.80
N GLY A 193 8.67 17.32 -21.09
CA GLY A 193 7.49 16.71 -21.67
C GLY A 193 7.64 15.23 -22.08
N GLN A 194 8.80 14.63 -21.86
CA GLN A 194 9.04 13.18 -22.05
C GLN A 194 9.16 12.42 -20.72
N GLU A 195 8.76 13.04 -19.60
CA GLU A 195 8.78 12.43 -18.29
C GLU A 195 7.84 11.23 -18.19
N TRP A 196 8.28 10.20 -17.47
CA TRP A 196 7.50 9.01 -17.15
C TRP A 196 7.00 8.22 -18.37
N THR A 197 7.65 8.35 -19.53
CA THR A 197 7.19 7.72 -20.77
C THR A 197 7.43 6.21 -20.85
N THR A 198 8.21 5.66 -19.92
CA THR A 198 8.59 4.24 -19.89
C THR A 198 8.46 3.63 -18.49
N ILE A 199 8.28 2.30 -18.47
CA ILE A 199 8.32 1.49 -17.24
C ILE A 199 9.68 0.81 -17.20
N GLU A 200 10.57 1.28 -16.33
CA GLU A 200 11.99 0.90 -16.30
C GLU A 200 12.50 0.83 -14.87
N ILE A 201 13.51 0.00 -14.65
CA ILE A 201 14.17 -0.12 -13.36
C ILE A 201 14.86 1.19 -12.95
N GLU A 202 14.97 1.40 -11.65
CA GLU A 202 15.69 2.50 -11.01
C GLU A 202 15.33 3.87 -11.57
N ASN A 203 14.14 4.04 -12.15
CA ASN A 203 13.77 5.31 -12.77
C ASN A 203 13.09 6.26 -11.77
N ILE A 204 12.48 5.73 -10.71
CA ILE A 204 11.70 6.54 -9.77
C ILE A 204 12.53 6.81 -8.53
N ILE A 205 12.69 8.09 -8.17
CA ILE A 205 13.34 8.44 -6.91
C ILE A 205 12.34 8.21 -5.78
N THR A 206 12.75 7.36 -4.84
CA THR A 206 11.99 7.06 -3.62
C THR A 206 12.79 7.45 -2.39
N SER A 207 12.10 7.79 -1.32
CA SER A 207 12.65 7.95 0.02
C SER A 207 11.83 7.14 1.02
N ARG A 208 12.29 7.06 2.27
CA ARG A 208 11.52 6.37 3.31
C ARG A 208 10.40 7.30 3.81
N GLY A 209 9.16 6.82 3.75
CA GLY A 209 8.03 7.49 4.40
C GLY A 209 7.91 7.11 5.87
N LEU A 210 6.78 7.45 6.48
CA LEU A 210 6.49 7.20 7.89
C LEU A 210 6.10 5.74 8.19
N GLY A 211 5.89 4.92 7.15
CA GLY A 211 5.77 3.46 7.33
C GLY A 211 4.57 3.00 8.15
N PHE A 212 3.45 3.73 8.09
CA PHE A 212 2.17 3.30 8.64
C PHE A 212 1.60 2.09 7.89
N ILE A 213 1.82 2.04 6.56
CA ILE A 213 1.55 0.87 5.73
C ILE A 213 2.85 0.41 5.07
N LYS A 214 3.19 -0.87 5.24
CA LYS A 214 4.45 -1.44 4.75
C LYS A 214 4.24 -2.38 3.57
N GLU A 215 3.02 -2.85 3.40
CA GLU A 215 2.59 -3.78 2.36
C GLU A 215 2.23 -3.07 1.05
N ALA A 216 2.24 -1.74 1.02
CA ALA A 216 1.81 -0.96 -0.14
C ALA A 216 2.67 0.29 -0.39
N ILE A 217 2.78 0.66 -1.67
CA ILE A 217 3.32 1.94 -2.14
C ILE A 217 2.13 2.81 -2.57
N VAL A 218 2.03 4.01 -1.98
CA VAL A 218 0.92 4.94 -2.24
C VAL A 218 1.33 5.98 -3.27
N ASP A 219 0.50 6.14 -4.29
CA ASP A 219 0.54 7.26 -5.20
C ASP A 219 -0.82 8.00 -5.22
N GLN A 220 -0.78 9.28 -5.50
CA GLN A 220 -1.83 10.26 -5.30
C GLN A 220 -1.95 11.17 -6.53
N HIS A 221 -3.03 11.93 -6.70
CA HIS A 221 -3.41 12.60 -7.95
C HIS A 221 -3.31 11.67 -9.17
N PHE A 222 -3.61 10.39 -8.97
CA PHE A 222 -3.01 9.33 -9.76
C PHE A 222 -3.47 9.31 -11.22
N LEU A 223 -4.77 9.18 -11.46
CA LEU A 223 -5.31 9.16 -12.82
C LEU A 223 -5.22 10.53 -13.46
N ARG A 224 -5.57 11.59 -12.71
CA ARG A 224 -5.52 12.97 -13.22
C ARG A 224 -4.14 13.36 -13.76
N ARG A 225 -3.05 12.88 -13.14
CA ARG A 225 -1.67 13.18 -13.56
C ARG A 225 -0.99 12.05 -14.33
N ARG A 226 -1.74 11.03 -14.77
CA ARG A 226 -1.23 9.91 -15.59
C ARG A 226 -0.01 9.22 -14.98
N ARG A 227 -0.06 8.97 -13.67
CA ARG A 227 1.06 8.46 -12.86
C ARG A 227 1.23 6.94 -12.93
N GLN A 228 0.58 6.26 -13.87
CA GLN A 228 0.58 4.79 -13.94
C GLN A 228 1.99 4.23 -14.16
N ASN A 229 2.75 4.81 -15.11
CA ASN A 229 4.06 4.26 -15.49
C ASN A 229 5.03 4.22 -14.31
N ARG A 230 5.09 5.29 -13.51
CA ARG A 230 5.96 5.33 -12.33
C ARG A 230 5.56 4.31 -11.26
N LEU A 231 4.26 4.12 -11.02
CA LEU A 231 3.81 3.13 -10.04
C LEU A 231 4.04 1.70 -10.54
N PHE A 232 3.85 1.43 -11.83
CA PHE A 232 4.22 0.14 -12.42
C PHE A 232 5.72 -0.14 -12.29
N SER A 233 6.60 0.84 -12.52
CA SER A 233 8.05 0.66 -12.36
C SER A 233 8.34 0.17 -10.94
N LEU A 234 7.83 0.89 -9.94
CA LEU A 234 8.07 0.55 -8.54
C LEU A 234 7.50 -0.81 -8.14
N ILE A 235 6.30 -1.17 -8.59
CA ILE A 235 5.68 -2.45 -8.22
C ILE A 235 6.33 -3.62 -8.94
N LEU A 236 6.82 -3.46 -10.16
CA LEU A 236 7.58 -4.50 -10.84
C LEU A 236 8.98 -4.68 -10.25
N GLU A 237 9.59 -3.61 -9.72
CA GLU A 237 10.83 -3.70 -8.92
C GLU A 237 10.59 -4.30 -7.53
N ASN A 238 9.38 -4.14 -6.99
CA ASN A 238 9.00 -4.60 -5.65
C ASN A 238 7.72 -5.45 -5.71
N PRO A 239 7.73 -6.62 -6.38
CA PRO A 239 6.51 -7.39 -6.66
C PRO A 239 5.82 -7.93 -5.40
N GLY A 240 6.49 -7.93 -4.24
CA GLY A 240 5.89 -8.25 -2.95
C GLY A 240 4.92 -7.20 -2.41
N LEU A 241 4.95 -5.97 -2.94
CA LEU A 241 4.14 -4.84 -2.48
C LEU A 241 2.92 -4.61 -3.38
N ILE A 242 1.92 -3.95 -2.81
CA ILE A 242 0.73 -3.49 -3.52
C ILE A 242 0.90 -2.04 -3.98
N GLY A 243 0.64 -1.77 -5.26
CA GLY A 243 0.56 -0.39 -5.74
C GLY A 243 -0.83 0.19 -5.51
N LEU A 244 -0.92 1.31 -4.81
CA LEU A 244 -2.17 2.03 -4.57
C LEU A 244 -2.15 3.40 -5.26
N GLY A 245 -2.70 3.45 -6.47
CA GLY A 245 -2.90 4.71 -7.21
C GLY A 245 -4.24 5.34 -6.88
N ILE A 246 -4.25 6.35 -6.00
CA ILE A 246 -5.46 7.03 -5.50
C ILE A 246 -5.69 8.31 -6.30
N ASP A 247 -6.83 8.42 -6.98
CA ASP A 247 -7.16 9.64 -7.73
C ASP A 247 -7.67 10.77 -6.83
N GLU A 248 -7.77 11.98 -7.38
CA GLU A 248 -8.34 13.13 -6.66
C GLU A 248 -9.76 12.86 -6.17
N SER A 249 -10.16 13.55 -5.08
CA SER A 249 -11.49 13.44 -4.48
C SER A 249 -11.90 12.01 -4.07
N THR A 250 -10.90 11.14 -3.91
CA THR A 250 -11.05 9.70 -3.61
C THR A 250 -10.12 9.34 -2.47
N ALA A 251 -10.52 8.35 -1.68
CA ALA A 251 -9.72 7.85 -0.57
C ALA A 251 -9.68 6.33 -0.52
N VAL A 252 -8.58 5.83 0.06
CA VAL A 252 -8.44 4.46 0.54
C VAL A 252 -8.44 4.49 2.06
N LEU A 253 -9.39 3.79 2.66
CA LEU A 253 -9.45 3.52 4.09
C LEU A 253 -8.82 2.15 4.37
N ALA A 254 -7.62 2.13 4.95
CA ALA A 254 -7.02 0.90 5.45
C ALA A 254 -7.56 0.61 6.87
N ARG A 255 -8.10 -0.59 7.06
CA ARG A 255 -8.75 -1.04 8.28
C ARG A 255 -7.83 -1.96 9.10
N PRO A 256 -8.04 -2.07 10.43
CA PRO A 256 -7.31 -3.00 11.30
C PRO A 256 -7.35 -4.47 10.86
N ASP A 257 -8.40 -4.88 10.14
CA ASP A 257 -8.56 -6.25 9.64
C ASP A 257 -7.77 -6.53 8.34
N GLY A 258 -6.94 -5.58 7.87
CA GLY A 258 -6.11 -5.72 6.66
C GLY A 258 -6.87 -5.49 5.35
N LYS A 259 -8.08 -4.94 5.42
CA LYS A 259 -8.87 -4.59 4.24
C LYS A 259 -8.75 -3.11 3.92
N LEU A 260 -8.69 -2.83 2.62
CA LEU A 260 -8.82 -1.50 2.04
C LEU A 260 -10.26 -1.29 1.60
N GLU A 261 -10.86 -0.17 1.98
CA GLU A 261 -12.18 0.26 1.53
C GLU A 261 -12.04 1.51 0.66
N ILE A 262 -12.68 1.51 -0.51
CA ILE A 262 -12.62 2.63 -1.44
C ILE A 262 -13.78 3.59 -1.16
N LEU A 263 -13.47 4.88 -1.11
CA LEU A 263 -14.39 5.96 -0.78
C LEU A 263 -14.20 7.14 -1.73
N GLY A 264 -15.22 7.99 -1.86
CA GLY A 264 -15.15 9.24 -2.63
C GLY A 264 -15.69 9.12 -4.04
N GLU A 265 -15.22 9.98 -4.94
CA GLU A 265 -15.92 10.30 -6.20
C GLU A 265 -15.26 9.73 -7.45
N SER A 266 -13.97 9.43 -7.43
CA SER A 266 -13.22 8.86 -8.56
C SER A 266 -12.80 7.42 -8.24
N GLN A 267 -11.64 7.02 -8.74
CA GLN A 267 -11.19 5.63 -8.81
C GLN A 267 -9.88 5.42 -8.05
N VAL A 268 -9.69 4.19 -7.59
CA VAL A 268 -8.41 3.69 -7.08
C VAL A 268 -7.93 2.57 -7.98
N MET A 269 -6.73 2.71 -8.50
CA MET A 269 -6.04 1.65 -9.25
C MET A 269 -5.15 0.87 -8.30
N ILE A 270 -5.43 -0.43 -8.15
CA ILE A 270 -4.59 -1.37 -7.41
C ILE A 270 -3.79 -2.20 -8.40
N ILE A 271 -2.47 -2.22 -8.22
CA ILE A 271 -1.52 -3.05 -8.99
C ILE A 271 -0.97 -4.12 -8.05
N ASP A 272 -1.23 -5.39 -8.34
CA ASP A 272 -0.74 -6.54 -7.59
C ASP A 272 0.10 -7.45 -8.49
N ALA A 273 1.41 -7.40 -8.27
CA ALA A 273 2.41 -8.17 -9.02
C ALA A 273 2.98 -9.36 -8.23
N ARG A 274 2.38 -9.74 -7.08
CA ARG A 274 2.91 -10.81 -6.22
C ARG A 274 2.95 -12.19 -6.87
N GLN A 275 2.14 -12.38 -7.90
CA GLN A 275 2.07 -13.60 -8.71
C GLN A 275 2.56 -13.38 -10.14
N ALA A 276 3.17 -12.21 -10.41
CA ALA A 276 3.65 -11.87 -11.72
C ALA A 276 5.03 -12.48 -11.98
N LEU A 277 5.26 -12.91 -13.22
CA LEU A 277 6.62 -13.12 -13.72
C LEU A 277 7.14 -11.77 -14.22
N VAL A 278 8.09 -11.18 -13.51
CA VAL A 278 8.74 -9.93 -13.90
C VAL A 278 9.90 -10.23 -14.84
N ILE A 279 9.95 -9.52 -15.96
CA ILE A 279 10.99 -9.61 -16.99
C ILE A 279 11.68 -8.25 -17.05
N LYS A 280 13.01 -8.27 -17.18
CA LYS A 280 13.82 -7.08 -17.43
C LYS A 280 14.57 -7.28 -18.73
N ASP A 281 14.50 -6.31 -19.64
CA ASP A 281 15.33 -6.33 -20.85
C ASP A 281 16.73 -5.74 -20.60
N GLU A 282 17.61 -5.85 -21.60
CA GLU A 282 18.99 -5.34 -21.52
C GLU A 282 19.07 -3.81 -21.34
N LYS A 283 18.01 -3.09 -21.71
CA LYS A 283 17.91 -1.62 -21.61
C LYS A 283 17.26 -1.17 -20.29
N GLY A 284 16.90 -2.11 -19.42
CA GLY A 284 16.28 -1.85 -18.13
C GLY A 284 14.76 -1.69 -18.18
N LYS A 285 14.10 -1.94 -19.31
CA LYS A 285 12.64 -1.94 -19.40
C LYS A 285 12.06 -3.12 -18.67
N LEU A 286 10.94 -2.88 -17.99
CA LEU A 286 10.23 -3.87 -17.21
C LEU A 286 9.01 -4.38 -17.98
N GLY A 287 8.90 -5.69 -18.09
CA GLY A 287 7.70 -6.40 -18.49
C GLY A 287 7.17 -7.23 -17.33
N GLY A 288 5.88 -7.54 -17.34
CA GLY A 288 5.32 -8.45 -16.35
C GLY A 288 4.17 -9.27 -16.93
N LEU A 289 4.20 -10.57 -16.69
CA LEU A 289 3.09 -11.48 -17.02
C LEU A 289 2.30 -11.76 -15.75
N ASN A 290 0.97 -11.86 -15.86
CA ASN A 290 0.07 -12.13 -14.72
C ASN A 290 0.09 -11.05 -13.63
N ILE A 291 0.25 -9.79 -14.02
CA ILE A 291 -0.02 -8.64 -13.13
C ILE A 291 -1.55 -8.51 -12.98
N LYS A 292 -2.04 -8.46 -11.74
CA LYS A 292 -3.46 -8.18 -11.49
C LYS A 292 -3.67 -6.69 -11.35
N LEU A 293 -4.62 -6.17 -12.13
CA LEU A 293 -5.06 -4.79 -12.07
C LEU A 293 -6.50 -4.75 -11.59
N HIS A 294 -6.76 -3.93 -10.57
CA HIS A 294 -8.12 -3.60 -10.16
C HIS A 294 -8.33 -2.11 -10.26
N LEU A 295 -9.40 -1.69 -10.94
CA LEU A 295 -9.82 -0.30 -10.98
C LEU A 295 -11.14 -0.22 -10.21
N LEU A 296 -11.07 0.35 -9.01
CA LEU A 296 -12.11 0.24 -8.00
C LEU A 296 -12.79 1.57 -7.75
N LEU A 297 -14.11 1.51 -7.58
CA LEU A 297 -14.97 2.63 -7.21
C LEU A 297 -15.38 2.53 -5.73
N ALA A 298 -15.92 3.62 -5.20
CA ALA A 298 -16.44 3.67 -3.84
C ALA A 298 -17.43 2.53 -3.55
N GLY A 299 -17.34 1.93 -2.35
CA GLY A 299 -18.09 0.73 -1.96
C GLY A 299 -17.41 -0.60 -2.36
N SER A 300 -16.24 -0.54 -2.99
CA SER A 300 -15.38 -1.71 -3.19
C SER A 300 -14.42 -1.91 -2.03
N THR A 301 -14.01 -3.15 -1.82
CA THR A 301 -13.02 -3.54 -0.82
C THR A 301 -11.94 -4.43 -1.45
N PHE A 302 -10.71 -4.31 -0.96
CA PHE A 302 -9.56 -5.13 -1.35
C PHE A 302 -8.88 -5.68 -0.11
N ASP A 303 -8.62 -6.98 -0.06
CA ASP A 303 -7.94 -7.64 1.04
C ASP A 303 -6.43 -7.69 0.78
N LEU A 304 -5.62 -6.99 1.59
CA LEU A 304 -4.17 -6.88 1.37
C LEU A 304 -3.48 -8.25 1.38
N LYS A 305 -3.91 -9.17 2.25
CA LYS A 305 -3.28 -10.48 2.40
C LYS A 305 -3.58 -11.40 1.22
N THR A 306 -4.83 -11.43 0.77
CA THR A 306 -5.30 -12.41 -0.24
C THR A 306 -5.36 -11.86 -1.67
N GLY A 307 -5.33 -10.53 -1.84
CA GLY A 307 -5.54 -9.88 -3.13
C GLY A 307 -6.96 -10.03 -3.67
N LYS A 308 -7.92 -10.41 -2.82
CA LYS A 308 -9.33 -10.56 -3.22
C LYS A 308 -10.04 -9.22 -3.19
N VAL A 309 -10.88 -9.00 -4.18
CA VAL A 309 -11.79 -7.85 -4.27
C VAL A 309 -13.21 -8.31 -3.97
N ALA A 310 -13.95 -7.49 -3.23
CA ALA A 310 -15.40 -7.58 -3.12
C ALA A 310 -16.02 -6.20 -3.34
N THR A 311 -17.21 -6.13 -3.93
CA THR A 311 -17.91 -4.85 -4.16
C THR A 311 -19.39 -4.99 -3.86
N THR A 312 -19.98 -3.95 -3.30
CA THR A 312 -21.44 -3.83 -3.13
C THR A 312 -22.11 -3.23 -4.35
N LEU A 313 -21.33 -2.75 -5.32
CA LEU A 313 -21.85 -2.20 -6.57
C LEU A 313 -22.47 -3.31 -7.39
N LYS A 314 -23.75 -3.11 -7.76
CA LYS A 314 -24.41 -4.01 -8.70
C LYS A 314 -23.90 -3.69 -10.11
N PRO A 315 -23.67 -4.71 -10.97
CA PRO A 315 -23.42 -4.46 -12.38
C PRO A 315 -24.53 -3.56 -12.93
N GLY A 316 -24.16 -2.46 -13.58
CA GLY A 316 -25.14 -1.55 -14.16
C GLY A 316 -26.02 -2.31 -15.15
N VAL A 317 -27.34 -2.29 -14.92
CA VAL A 317 -28.28 -2.43 -16.02
C VAL A 317 -28.16 -1.13 -16.81
N LYS A 318 -27.93 -1.27 -18.11
CA LYS A 318 -27.65 -0.22 -19.10
C LYS A 318 -28.52 1.02 -18.96
#